data_AF-A0A6C0D4Y7-F1
#
_entry.id   AF-A0A6C0D4Y7-F1
#
_cell.length_a   1.000
_cell.length_b   1.000
_cell.length_c   1.000
_cell.angle_alpha   90.00
_cell.angle_beta   90.00
_cell.angle_gamma   90.00
#
_symmetry.space_group_name_H-M   'P 1'
#
loop_
_entity.id
_entity.type
_entity.pdbx_description
1 polymer ?
#
loop_
_entity_poly.entity_id
_entity_poly.type
_entity_poly.pdbx_seq_one_letter_code
_entity_poly.pdbx_strand_id
1 'polypeptide(L)'
;MDILRSAIATYAAGPMLESDVAQIQYMNHALKSVLSGENMNCDDMVVTSDPGEETDDILMIRYILTQLRSKVRVILSGGVLNPDERFAALKRVFPEFADAQFGVPFGNITFLPDGVTIHDPVKCFVNCGPCHSVTLRSIFDRLNESRGRMITVGANSDGTAAGINQKQTDEGSLKDLNWNEYLATLKDVVIKNLDVGISRYVLLPHPSQISGPYGSMPSECFEEMVHTAAMFFASRASTKAPPKIVLRVNEGNSIIVSQHIDVMQPDHPAFAYGLELIQTYAAGSPYEFGVSAAIPLMATALMGGVYKEGVFGFDPKDKMAKEHVSCLTPESAQVFLSNIRKLEKFTPGYDLLAIILAQ
;
A
#
# COMPACT_ATOMS: atom_id res chain seq x y z
N MET A 1 -9.04 28.89 -0.67
CA MET A 1 -7.94 29.00 -1.65
C MET A 1 -6.57 28.87 -1.00
N ASP A 2 -6.26 29.60 0.06
CA ASP A 2 -4.90 29.57 0.66
C ASP A 2 -4.48 28.18 1.17
N ILE A 3 -5.37 27.44 1.83
CA ILE A 3 -5.10 26.07 2.29
C ILE A 3 -4.79 25.14 1.11
N LEU A 4 -5.56 25.22 0.03
CA LEU A 4 -5.32 24.40 -1.18
C LEU A 4 -3.99 24.77 -1.84
N ARG A 5 -3.63 26.06 -1.91
CA ARG A 5 -2.32 26.51 -2.42
C ARG A 5 -1.18 25.99 -1.55
N SER A 6 -1.31 26.07 -0.23
CA SER A 6 -0.34 25.49 0.71
C SER A 6 -0.22 23.97 0.54
N ALA A 7 -1.32 23.27 0.30
CA ALA A 7 -1.31 21.83 0.04
C ALA A 7 -0.59 21.49 -1.26
N ILE A 8 -0.85 22.24 -2.34
CA ILE A 8 -0.14 22.08 -3.63
C ILE A 8 1.35 22.38 -3.44
N ALA A 9 1.72 23.47 -2.78
CA ALA A 9 3.13 23.80 -2.55
C ALA A 9 3.87 22.77 -1.67
N THR A 10 3.17 22.20 -0.68
CA THR A 10 3.74 21.20 0.26
C THR A 10 3.86 19.82 -0.39
N TYR A 11 2.87 19.41 -1.19
CA TYR A 11 2.70 18.01 -1.59
C TYR A 11 2.71 17.76 -3.10
N ALA A 12 2.47 18.76 -3.95
CA ALA A 12 2.77 18.60 -5.36
C ALA A 12 4.30 18.53 -5.51
N ALA A 13 4.77 17.65 -6.40
CA ALA A 13 6.18 17.28 -6.49
C ALA A 13 7.11 18.51 -6.42
N GLY A 14 7.92 18.59 -5.36
CA GLY A 14 9.10 19.44 -5.37
C GLY A 14 10.05 19.03 -6.49
N PRO A 15 11.08 19.84 -6.80
CA PRO A 15 12.06 19.47 -7.82
C PRO A 15 12.67 18.11 -7.47
N MET A 16 12.43 17.11 -8.32
CA MET A 16 13.06 15.81 -8.21
C MET A 16 14.50 15.89 -8.71
N LEU A 17 15.40 15.15 -8.07
CA LEU A 17 16.74 14.98 -8.60
C LEU A 17 16.68 14.14 -9.88
N GLU A 18 17.62 14.36 -10.80
CA GLU A 18 17.72 13.56 -12.03
C GLU A 18 17.86 12.06 -11.73
N SER A 19 18.56 11.72 -10.64
CA SER A 19 18.67 10.35 -10.11
C SER A 19 17.32 9.75 -9.72
N ASP A 20 16.44 10.55 -9.11
CA ASP A 20 15.12 10.10 -8.66
C ASP A 20 14.23 9.81 -9.87
N VAL A 21 14.26 10.69 -10.86
CA VAL A 21 13.53 10.51 -12.12
C VAL A 21 13.98 9.23 -12.84
N ALA A 22 15.30 9.00 -12.94
CA ALA A 22 15.83 7.80 -13.56
C ALA A 22 15.40 6.53 -12.79
N GLN A 23 15.41 6.57 -11.46
CA GLN A 23 14.97 5.44 -10.64
C GLN A 23 13.46 5.18 -10.77
N ILE A 24 12.63 6.23 -10.81
CA ILE A 24 11.18 6.13 -11.04
C ILE A 24 10.91 5.50 -12.41
N GLN A 25 11.63 5.93 -13.45
CA GLN A 25 11.48 5.38 -14.80
C GLN A 25 11.86 3.90 -14.86
N TYR A 26 13.01 3.53 -14.24
CA TYR A 26 13.45 2.15 -14.12
C TYR A 26 12.39 1.28 -13.41
N MET A 27 11.91 1.72 -12.25
CA MET A 27 10.93 0.97 -11.46
C MET A 27 9.59 0.84 -12.18
N ASN A 28 9.13 1.88 -12.88
CA ASN A 28 7.92 1.81 -13.72
C ASN A 28 8.10 0.79 -14.87
N HIS A 29 9.26 0.78 -15.50
CA HIS A 29 9.55 -0.19 -16.56
C HIS A 29 9.56 -1.62 -16.01
N ALA A 30 10.30 -1.86 -14.92
CA ALA A 30 10.37 -3.16 -14.27
C ALA A 30 8.98 -3.65 -13.81
N LEU A 31 8.17 -2.78 -13.19
CA LEU A 31 6.80 -3.11 -12.79
C LEU A 31 5.96 -3.57 -13.99
N LYS A 32 5.97 -2.80 -15.10
CA LYS A 32 5.20 -3.16 -16.30
C LYS A 32 5.68 -4.48 -16.92
N SER A 33 6.99 -4.71 -16.96
CA SER A 33 7.60 -5.95 -17.45
C SER A 33 7.11 -7.16 -16.66
N VAL A 34 7.20 -7.10 -15.33
CA VAL A 34 6.80 -8.20 -14.44
C VAL A 34 5.30 -8.45 -14.53
N LEU A 35 4.48 -7.40 -14.52
CA LEU A 35 3.02 -7.53 -14.66
C LEU A 35 2.60 -8.10 -16.03
N SER A 36 3.45 -7.94 -17.06
CA SER A 36 3.27 -8.54 -18.38
C SER A 36 3.73 -10.00 -18.45
N GLY A 37 4.24 -10.56 -17.35
CA GLY A 37 4.70 -11.95 -17.23
C GLY A 37 6.19 -12.16 -17.50
N GLU A 38 7.01 -11.10 -17.49
CA GLU A 38 8.46 -11.26 -17.53
C GLU A 38 8.94 -11.96 -16.24
N ASN A 39 9.67 -13.06 -16.40
CA ASN A 39 10.17 -13.82 -15.27
C ASN A 39 11.26 -13.04 -14.54
N MET A 40 11.12 -12.94 -13.22
CA MET A 40 12.18 -12.43 -12.36
C MET A 40 13.04 -13.59 -11.84
N ASN A 41 14.32 -13.30 -11.66
CA ASN A 41 15.26 -14.22 -11.02
C ASN A 41 15.63 -13.65 -9.65
N CYS A 42 15.10 -14.25 -8.59
CA CYS A 42 15.37 -13.84 -7.22
C CYS A 42 15.93 -15.01 -6.40
N ASP A 43 16.45 -14.74 -5.20
CA ASP A 43 16.75 -15.82 -4.25
C ASP A 43 15.48 -16.41 -3.66
N ASP A 44 15.61 -17.59 -3.04
CA ASP A 44 14.59 -18.11 -2.15
C ASP A 44 14.32 -17.09 -1.03
N MET A 45 13.03 -16.75 -0.83
CA MET A 45 12.65 -15.61 -0.01
C MET A 45 11.57 -15.94 1.01
N VAL A 46 11.55 -15.15 2.08
CA VAL A 46 10.43 -15.02 3.00
C VAL A 46 9.82 -13.63 2.79
N VAL A 47 8.50 -13.55 2.69
CA VAL A 47 7.76 -12.31 2.51
C VAL A 47 6.70 -12.24 3.59
N THR A 48 6.62 -11.13 4.34
CA THR A 48 5.42 -10.84 5.17
C THR A 48 4.47 -9.98 4.36
N SER A 49 3.17 -10.27 4.40
CA SER A 49 2.14 -9.55 3.64
C SER A 49 0.82 -9.58 4.39
N ASP A 50 0.00 -8.53 4.22
CA ASP A 50 -1.26 -8.33 4.92
C ASP A 50 -2.46 -8.21 3.94
N PRO A 51 -2.68 -9.22 3.07
CA PRO A 51 -3.75 -9.16 2.09
C PRO A 51 -5.11 -8.94 2.77
N GLY A 52 -5.93 -8.11 2.13
CA GLY A 52 -7.20 -7.61 2.67
C GLY A 52 -7.10 -6.20 3.26
N GLU A 53 -5.91 -5.65 3.44
CA GLU A 53 -5.74 -4.22 3.79
C GLU A 53 -5.63 -3.35 2.53
N GLU A 54 -4.74 -3.72 1.59
CA GLU A 54 -4.55 -3.03 0.31
C GLU A 54 -4.44 -4.02 -0.85
N THR A 55 -4.69 -3.54 -2.07
CA THR A 55 -4.69 -4.40 -3.25
C THR A 55 -3.28 -4.81 -3.71
N ASP A 56 -2.24 -4.06 -3.35
CA ASP A 56 -0.88 -4.40 -3.76
C ASP A 56 -0.36 -5.69 -3.15
N ASP A 57 -0.79 -6.07 -1.94
CA ASP A 57 -0.51 -7.40 -1.36
C ASP A 57 -0.97 -8.55 -2.26
N ILE A 58 -2.25 -8.53 -2.65
CA ILE A 58 -2.85 -9.61 -3.42
C ILE A 58 -2.28 -9.65 -4.84
N LEU A 59 -1.96 -8.49 -5.42
CA LEU A 59 -1.32 -8.38 -6.72
C LEU A 59 0.14 -8.87 -6.66
N MET A 60 0.89 -8.53 -5.61
CA MET A 60 2.25 -9.02 -5.38
C MET A 60 2.25 -10.55 -5.32
N ILE A 61 1.39 -11.13 -4.48
CA ILE A 61 1.30 -12.59 -4.34
C ILE A 61 0.99 -13.23 -5.69
N ARG A 62 -0.07 -12.78 -6.36
CA ARG A 62 -0.55 -13.43 -7.58
C ARG A 62 0.32 -13.18 -8.80
N TYR A 63 0.73 -11.95 -9.07
CA TYR A 63 1.35 -11.59 -10.35
C TYR A 63 2.86 -11.58 -10.31
N ILE A 64 3.46 -11.58 -9.12
CA ILE A 64 4.91 -11.65 -8.97
C ILE A 64 5.31 -12.99 -8.34
N LEU A 65 4.89 -13.26 -7.11
CA LEU A 65 5.43 -14.38 -6.33
C LEU A 65 5.14 -15.74 -6.99
N THR A 66 3.97 -15.95 -7.58
CA THR A 66 3.65 -17.22 -8.28
C THR A 66 4.44 -17.44 -9.57
N GLN A 67 5.03 -16.38 -10.12
CA GLN A 67 5.80 -16.44 -11.37
C GLN A 67 7.30 -16.61 -11.11
N LEU A 68 7.74 -16.48 -9.85
CA LEU A 68 9.13 -16.69 -9.48
C LEU A 68 9.51 -18.16 -9.63
N ARG A 69 10.72 -18.42 -10.13
CA ARG A 69 11.30 -19.77 -10.12
C ARG A 69 11.76 -20.19 -8.72
N SER A 70 12.00 -19.21 -7.87
CA SER A 70 12.51 -19.36 -6.51
C SER A 70 11.42 -19.82 -5.56
N LYS A 71 11.81 -20.49 -4.47
CA LYS A 71 10.88 -20.86 -3.41
C LYS A 71 10.53 -19.63 -2.58
N VAL A 72 9.24 -19.39 -2.41
CA VAL A 72 8.72 -18.24 -1.68
C VAL A 72 7.92 -18.74 -0.49
N ARG A 73 8.25 -18.25 0.71
CA ARG A 73 7.42 -18.44 1.91
C ARG A 73 6.69 -17.14 2.20
N VAL A 74 5.36 -17.17 2.13
CA VAL A 74 4.52 -15.98 2.40
C VAL A 74 3.93 -16.12 3.80
N ILE A 75 4.38 -15.26 4.72
CA ILE A 75 3.78 -15.11 6.04
C ILE A 75 2.58 -14.19 5.90
N LEU A 76 1.38 -14.73 6.11
CA LEU A 76 0.16 -13.93 6.18
C LEU A 76 0.06 -13.31 7.57
N SER A 77 0.23 -12.00 7.66
CA SER A 77 0.34 -11.25 8.91
C SER A 77 -0.92 -11.34 9.78
N GLY A 78 -0.76 -11.10 11.09
CA GLY A 78 -1.89 -10.83 11.99
C GLY A 78 -2.36 -9.36 11.96
N GLY A 79 -3.13 -8.98 12.97
CA GLY A 79 -3.62 -7.61 13.17
C GLY A 79 -5.14 -7.56 13.28
N VAL A 80 -5.77 -6.66 12.52
CA VAL A 80 -7.25 -6.54 12.47
C VAL A 80 -7.87 -7.83 11.96
N LEU A 81 -7.25 -8.42 10.93
CA LEU A 81 -7.57 -9.75 10.43
C LEU A 81 -6.52 -10.75 10.92
N ASN A 82 -6.96 -11.94 11.28
CA ASN A 82 -6.07 -13.05 11.58
C ASN A 82 -5.59 -13.74 10.28
N PRO A 83 -4.53 -14.57 10.33
CA PRO A 83 -3.98 -15.22 9.14
C PRO A 83 -4.98 -16.06 8.34
N ASP A 84 -5.93 -16.74 9.00
CA ASP A 84 -6.96 -17.55 8.32
C ASP A 84 -7.93 -16.65 7.53
N GLU A 85 -8.35 -15.52 8.10
CA GLU A 85 -9.20 -14.53 7.44
C GLU A 85 -8.51 -13.93 6.21
N ARG A 86 -7.23 -13.58 6.34
CA ARG A 86 -6.40 -13.11 5.22
C ARG A 86 -6.25 -14.15 4.12
N PHE A 87 -6.07 -15.41 4.50
CA PHE A 87 -5.95 -16.49 3.53
C PHE A 87 -7.28 -16.73 2.80
N ALA A 88 -8.40 -16.68 3.54
CA ALA A 88 -9.73 -16.76 2.96
C ALA A 88 -10.01 -15.60 1.99
N ALA A 89 -9.59 -14.37 2.33
CA ALA A 89 -9.70 -13.22 1.46
C ALA A 89 -8.90 -13.41 0.15
N LEU A 90 -7.67 -13.93 0.24
CA LEU A 90 -6.84 -14.25 -0.93
C LEU A 90 -7.51 -15.28 -1.84
N LYS A 91 -8.05 -16.37 -1.27
CA LYS A 91 -8.75 -17.44 -2.01
C LYS A 91 -10.05 -16.96 -2.66
N ARG A 92 -10.75 -16.03 -2.02
CA ARG A 92 -11.97 -15.40 -2.57
C ARG A 92 -11.66 -14.63 -3.85
N VAL A 93 -10.56 -13.88 -3.87
CA VAL A 93 -10.16 -13.08 -5.03
C VAL A 93 -9.54 -13.95 -6.12
N PHE A 94 -8.79 -14.99 -5.75
CA PHE A 94 -8.12 -15.90 -6.68
C PHE A 94 -8.49 -17.36 -6.38
N PRO A 95 -9.55 -17.88 -7.03
CA PRO A 95 -10.04 -19.25 -6.82
C PRO A 95 -9.01 -20.35 -7.09
N GLU A 96 -7.97 -20.07 -7.86
CA GLU A 96 -6.83 -20.96 -8.07
C GLU A 96 -6.09 -21.33 -6.77
N PHE A 97 -6.18 -20.50 -5.72
CA PHE A 97 -5.63 -20.84 -4.40
C PHE A 97 -6.59 -21.64 -3.52
N ALA A 98 -7.75 -22.08 -4.01
CA ALA A 98 -8.76 -22.79 -3.21
C ALA A 98 -8.16 -23.95 -2.41
N ASP A 99 -7.31 -24.74 -3.05
CA ASP A 99 -6.66 -25.93 -2.48
C ASP A 99 -5.35 -25.64 -1.73
N ALA A 100 -4.87 -24.38 -1.72
CA ALA A 100 -3.67 -24.01 -0.98
C ALA A 100 -3.90 -24.17 0.53
N GLN A 101 -2.92 -24.68 1.27
CA GLN A 101 -3.00 -24.91 2.72
C GLN A 101 -1.77 -24.34 3.41
N PHE A 102 -1.91 -23.94 4.68
CA PHE A 102 -0.77 -23.49 5.47
C PHE A 102 0.26 -24.62 5.63
N GLY A 103 1.54 -24.28 5.43
CA GLY A 103 2.66 -25.22 5.54
C GLY A 103 2.79 -26.20 4.37
N VAL A 104 1.85 -26.23 3.43
CA VAL A 104 1.90 -27.10 2.25
C VAL A 104 2.32 -26.29 1.02
N PRO A 105 3.37 -26.69 0.29
CA PRO A 105 3.75 -26.01 -0.95
C PRO A 105 2.63 -26.03 -1.99
N PHE A 106 2.32 -24.87 -2.54
CA PHE A 106 1.46 -24.64 -3.70
C PHE A 106 2.32 -24.07 -4.84
N GLY A 107 2.80 -24.95 -5.73
CA GLY A 107 3.79 -24.58 -6.73
C GLY A 107 5.12 -24.19 -6.06
N ASN A 108 5.57 -22.96 -6.29
CA ASN A 108 6.78 -22.40 -5.68
C ASN A 108 6.50 -21.64 -4.35
N ILE A 109 5.24 -21.46 -3.98
CA ILE A 109 4.83 -20.71 -2.79
C ILE A 109 4.47 -21.66 -1.65
N THR A 110 4.87 -21.34 -0.43
CA THR A 110 4.31 -21.92 0.80
C THR A 110 3.71 -20.80 1.64
N PHE A 111 2.40 -20.86 1.89
CA PHE A 111 1.76 -19.94 2.83
C PHE A 111 2.02 -20.41 4.26
N LEU A 112 2.32 -19.48 5.15
CA LEU A 112 2.51 -19.72 6.57
C LEU A 112 1.68 -18.71 7.37
N PRO A 113 1.04 -19.12 8.46
CA PRO A 113 0.35 -18.18 9.33
C PRO A 113 1.37 -17.39 10.14
N ASP A 114 1.05 -16.15 10.49
CA ASP A 114 1.84 -15.41 11.48
C ASP A 114 1.82 -16.12 12.85
N GLY A 115 2.86 -15.92 13.66
CA GLY A 115 3.08 -16.60 14.94
C GLY A 115 3.88 -17.91 14.85
N VAL A 116 4.42 -18.28 13.68
CA VAL A 116 5.21 -19.51 13.50
C VAL A 116 6.71 -19.26 13.51
N THR A 117 7.50 -20.27 13.86
CA THR A 117 8.97 -20.23 13.78
C THR A 117 9.45 -20.67 12.40
N ILE A 118 10.36 -19.90 11.81
CA ILE A 118 11.04 -20.24 10.56
C ILE A 118 12.34 -21.00 10.86
N HIS A 119 12.39 -22.25 10.39
CA HIS A 119 13.53 -23.15 10.63
C HIS A 119 14.51 -23.21 9.46
N ASP A 120 14.04 -23.03 8.22
CA ASP A 120 14.93 -23.11 7.06
C ASP A 120 15.70 -21.80 6.85
N PRO A 121 16.89 -21.85 6.22
CA PRO A 121 17.67 -20.65 5.89
C PRO A 121 16.86 -19.61 5.13
N VAL A 122 17.11 -18.33 5.42
CA VAL A 122 16.45 -17.19 4.75
C VAL A 122 17.50 -16.39 4.01
N LYS A 123 17.52 -16.45 2.67
CA LYS A 123 18.47 -15.67 1.85
C LYS A 123 17.99 -14.25 1.61
N CYS A 124 16.69 -14.08 1.44
CA CYS A 124 16.05 -12.79 1.25
C CYS A 124 14.81 -12.70 2.13
N PHE A 125 14.66 -11.60 2.87
CA PHE A 125 13.45 -11.25 3.59
C PHE A 125 12.86 -9.95 3.02
N VAL A 126 11.58 -9.95 2.66
CA VAL A 126 10.87 -8.75 2.23
C VAL A 126 9.75 -8.47 3.23
N ASN A 127 9.83 -7.31 3.88
CA ASN A 127 8.89 -6.90 4.92
C ASN A 127 7.81 -5.98 4.34
N CYS A 128 6.72 -6.59 3.85
CA CYS A 128 5.57 -5.86 3.31
C CYS A 128 4.40 -5.75 4.31
N GLY A 129 4.41 -6.54 5.39
CA GLY A 129 3.39 -6.44 6.44
C GLY A 129 3.97 -6.59 7.86
N PRO A 130 3.24 -6.14 8.89
CA PRO A 130 3.61 -6.35 10.29
C PRO A 130 3.66 -7.85 10.61
N CYS A 131 4.36 -8.22 11.67
CA CYS A 131 4.62 -9.63 11.95
C CYS A 131 4.71 -9.91 13.45
N HIS A 132 4.28 -11.09 13.86
CA HIS A 132 4.36 -11.53 15.25
C HIS A 132 5.83 -11.62 15.66
N SER A 133 6.14 -11.23 16.90
CA SER A 133 7.51 -11.14 17.40
C SER A 133 8.29 -12.46 17.28
N VAL A 134 7.61 -13.59 17.53
CA VAL A 134 8.15 -14.96 17.34
C VAL A 134 8.58 -15.21 15.89
N THR A 135 7.69 -14.97 14.93
CA THR A 135 7.99 -15.15 13.51
C THR A 135 9.15 -14.26 13.11
N LEU A 136 9.07 -12.98 13.44
CA LEU A 136 10.07 -12.00 13.08
C LEU A 136 11.45 -12.37 13.62
N ARG A 137 11.54 -12.68 14.93
CA ARG A 137 12.80 -13.11 15.55
C ARG A 137 13.41 -14.31 14.83
N SER A 138 12.60 -15.31 14.50
CA SER A 138 13.09 -16.48 13.78
C SER A 138 13.61 -16.14 12.37
N ILE A 139 12.97 -15.20 11.67
CA ILE A 139 13.46 -14.71 10.36
C ILE A 139 14.82 -14.01 10.53
N PHE A 140 14.94 -13.11 11.51
CA PHE A 140 16.18 -12.40 11.82
C PHE A 140 17.33 -13.36 12.14
N ASP A 141 17.07 -14.40 12.96
CA ASP A 141 18.06 -15.43 13.27
C ASP A 141 18.53 -16.16 12.00
N ARG A 142 17.60 -16.57 11.12
CA ARG A 142 17.93 -17.27 9.87
C ARG A 142 18.61 -16.38 8.83
N LEU A 143 18.32 -15.07 8.81
CA LEU A 143 19.01 -14.08 7.98
C LEU A 143 20.47 -13.90 8.42
N ASN A 144 20.71 -13.86 9.73
CA ASN A 144 22.06 -13.77 10.30
C ASN A 144 22.91 -14.99 9.96
N GLU A 145 22.34 -16.19 10.07
CA GLU A 145 23.04 -17.42 9.73
C GLU A 145 23.39 -17.50 8.23
N SER A 146 22.51 -17.02 7.35
CA SER A 146 22.70 -17.06 5.91
C SER A 146 23.52 -15.89 5.35
N ARG A 147 23.71 -14.82 6.14
CA ARG A 147 24.22 -13.51 5.68
C ARG A 147 23.40 -12.98 4.49
N GLY A 148 22.09 -13.06 4.65
CA GLY A 148 21.13 -12.74 3.59
C GLY A 148 20.97 -11.25 3.33
N ARG A 149 19.87 -10.91 2.66
CA ARG A 149 19.42 -9.54 2.44
C ARG A 149 18.01 -9.32 2.99
N MET A 150 17.74 -8.08 3.35
CA MET A 150 16.46 -7.63 3.86
C MET A 150 15.99 -6.41 3.06
N ILE A 151 14.74 -6.44 2.61
CA ILE A 151 14.08 -5.35 1.91
C ILE A 151 12.97 -4.83 2.82
N THR A 152 13.03 -3.55 3.17
CA THR A 152 12.02 -2.88 3.99
C THR A 152 11.13 -1.98 3.14
N VAL A 153 9.85 -1.94 3.49
CA VAL A 153 8.85 -1.04 2.91
C VAL A 153 8.37 -0.09 4.00
N GLY A 154 8.34 1.22 3.70
CA GLY A 154 7.87 2.24 4.64
C GLY A 154 8.78 2.47 5.84
N ALA A 155 10.04 2.04 5.79
CA ALA A 155 11.06 2.32 6.78
C ALA A 155 11.91 3.54 6.40
N ASN A 156 12.79 3.98 7.31
CA ASN A 156 13.83 4.96 6.97
C ASN A 156 14.85 4.36 5.99
N SER A 157 15.70 5.20 5.40
CA SER A 157 16.72 4.77 4.43
C SER A 157 17.71 3.72 4.97
N ASP A 158 17.92 3.69 6.28
CA ASP A 158 18.75 2.71 7.00
C ASP A 158 17.95 1.47 7.47
N GLY A 159 16.68 1.36 7.09
CA GLY A 159 15.76 0.30 7.47
C GLY A 159 15.10 0.46 8.84
N THR A 160 15.47 1.49 9.62
CA THR A 160 14.88 1.71 10.96
C THR A 160 13.39 2.03 10.90
N ALA A 161 12.70 1.73 12.00
CA ALA A 161 11.25 1.77 12.08
C ALA A 161 10.70 3.16 11.76
N ALA A 162 9.79 3.22 10.78
CA ALA A 162 9.02 4.42 10.49
C ALA A 162 7.54 4.08 10.23
N GLY A 163 7.26 2.93 9.62
CA GLY A 163 5.93 2.57 9.13
C GLY A 163 5.24 1.43 9.88
N ILE A 164 4.05 1.09 9.37
CA ILE A 164 3.18 0.04 9.91
C ILE A 164 3.80 -1.36 9.76
N ASN A 165 4.62 -1.57 8.72
CA ASN A 165 5.25 -2.86 8.44
C ASN A 165 6.32 -3.24 9.49
N GLN A 166 6.83 -2.25 10.22
CA GLN A 166 7.80 -2.42 11.31
C GLN A 166 7.14 -2.57 12.69
N LYS A 167 5.84 -2.88 12.71
CA LYS A 167 5.07 -3.17 13.93
C LYS A 167 4.91 -4.67 14.16
N GLN A 168 4.54 -5.01 15.39
CA GLN A 168 4.21 -6.39 15.76
C GLN A 168 2.71 -6.59 15.90
N THR A 169 2.27 -7.83 15.72
CA THR A 169 0.87 -8.28 15.74
C THR A 169 0.52 -9.07 17.01
N ASP A 170 1.42 -9.10 18.00
CA ASP A 170 1.29 -9.83 19.25
C ASP A 170 -0.07 -9.55 19.94
N GLU A 171 -0.74 -10.63 20.36
CA GLU A 171 -2.08 -10.61 20.96
C GLU A 171 -3.20 -10.10 20.00
N GLY A 172 -3.00 -10.20 18.69
CA GLY A 172 -4.02 -9.83 17.70
C GLY A 172 -4.22 -8.31 17.57
N SER A 173 -3.20 -7.52 17.90
CA SER A 173 -3.26 -6.06 17.76
C SER A 173 -1.93 -5.49 17.26
N LEU A 174 -2.00 -4.37 16.54
CA LEU A 174 -0.80 -3.67 16.06
C LEU A 174 -0.17 -2.88 17.21
N LYS A 175 1.05 -3.26 17.57
CA LYS A 175 1.82 -2.61 18.63
C LYS A 175 3.17 -2.16 18.10
N ASP A 176 3.72 -1.13 18.72
CA ASP A 176 5.10 -0.77 18.48
C ASP A 176 6.00 -1.93 18.92
N LEU A 177 6.96 -2.24 18.06
CA LEU A 177 7.98 -3.26 18.26
C LEU A 177 9.31 -2.54 18.44
N ASN A 178 10.22 -3.13 19.21
CA ASN A 178 11.61 -2.67 19.22
C ASN A 178 12.36 -3.13 17.97
N TRP A 179 11.85 -2.75 16.80
CA TRP A 179 12.37 -3.12 15.48
C TRP A 179 13.85 -2.74 15.34
N ASN A 180 14.23 -1.58 15.86
CA ASN A 180 15.61 -1.11 15.81
C ASN A 180 16.56 -1.98 16.63
N GLU A 181 16.10 -2.58 17.74
CA GLU A 181 16.89 -3.59 18.46
C GLU A 181 17.08 -4.85 17.62
N TYR A 182 16.05 -5.33 16.92
CA TYR A 182 16.19 -6.48 16.01
C TYR A 182 17.18 -6.18 14.88
N LEU A 183 17.08 -5.02 14.25
CA LEU A 183 18.05 -4.58 13.25
C LEU A 183 19.48 -4.53 13.80
N ALA A 184 19.66 -4.04 15.03
CA ALA A 184 20.98 -3.99 15.66
C ALA A 184 21.59 -5.37 15.92
N THR A 185 20.78 -6.44 15.94
CA THR A 185 21.28 -7.82 16.00
C THR A 185 21.75 -8.36 14.66
N LEU A 186 21.40 -7.72 13.54
CA LEU A 186 21.80 -8.17 12.22
C LEU A 186 23.28 -7.90 11.98
N LYS A 187 24.02 -8.95 11.62
CA LYS A 187 25.44 -8.87 11.26
C LYS A 187 25.63 -9.32 9.83
N ASP A 188 26.33 -8.52 9.04
CA ASP A 188 26.66 -8.83 7.63
C ASP A 188 25.42 -9.08 6.73
N VAL A 189 24.25 -8.57 7.12
CA VAL A 189 23.01 -8.59 6.30
C VAL A 189 22.89 -7.30 5.52
N VAL A 190 22.59 -7.41 4.22
CA VAL A 190 22.37 -6.24 3.36
C VAL A 190 20.95 -5.75 3.54
N ILE A 191 20.77 -4.54 4.09
CA ILE A 191 19.46 -3.90 4.24
C ILE A 191 19.27 -2.92 3.08
N LYS A 192 18.17 -3.04 2.34
CA LYS A 192 17.70 -2.05 1.37
C LYS A 192 16.33 -1.55 1.78
N ASN A 193 16.08 -0.26 1.58
CA ASN A 193 14.77 0.33 1.79
C ASN A 193 14.16 0.77 0.47
N LEU A 194 12.86 0.51 0.29
CA LEU A 194 12.08 1.11 -0.78
C LEU A 194 11.70 2.54 -0.37
N ASP A 195 12.43 3.51 -0.93
CA ASP A 195 12.22 4.93 -0.61
C ASP A 195 10.78 5.37 -0.96
N VAL A 196 10.07 5.94 0.01
CA VAL A 196 8.69 6.45 -0.14
C VAL A 196 8.62 7.62 -1.13
N GLY A 197 9.64 8.46 -1.17
CA GLY A 197 9.81 9.55 -2.11
C GLY A 197 9.99 9.10 -3.56
N ILE A 198 10.41 7.85 -3.80
CA ILE A 198 10.46 7.25 -5.15
C ILE A 198 9.20 6.42 -5.42
N SER A 199 8.93 5.45 -4.55
CA SER A 199 7.90 4.44 -4.75
C SER A 199 6.49 5.01 -4.83
N ARG A 200 6.22 6.15 -4.15
CA ARG A 200 4.92 6.82 -4.31
C ARG A 200 4.65 7.20 -5.76
N TYR A 201 5.65 7.48 -6.60
CA TYR A 201 5.49 7.86 -8.01
C TYR A 201 5.40 6.68 -8.99
N VAL A 202 5.54 5.44 -8.50
CA VAL A 202 5.49 4.24 -9.32
C VAL A 202 4.16 3.54 -9.05
N LEU A 203 3.23 3.75 -9.96
CA LEU A 203 1.83 3.38 -9.78
C LEU A 203 1.45 2.17 -10.59
N LEU A 204 0.50 1.40 -10.05
CA LEU A 204 -0.11 0.30 -10.76
C LEU A 204 -0.82 0.82 -12.02
N PRO A 205 -0.45 0.30 -13.22
CA PRO A 205 -1.11 0.68 -14.46
C PRO A 205 -2.52 0.13 -14.52
N HIS A 206 -3.41 0.78 -15.27
CA HIS A 206 -4.73 0.21 -15.53
C HIS A 206 -4.58 -1.16 -16.24
N PRO A 207 -5.31 -2.21 -15.84
CA PRO A 207 -5.15 -3.55 -16.41
C PRO A 207 -5.27 -3.59 -17.94
N SER A 208 -6.20 -2.83 -18.53
CA SER A 208 -6.35 -2.73 -19.99
C SER A 208 -5.11 -2.23 -20.75
N GLN A 209 -4.13 -1.62 -20.06
CA GLN A 209 -2.88 -1.13 -20.65
C GLN A 209 -1.77 -2.18 -20.66
N ILE A 210 -1.97 -3.33 -20.01
CA ILE A 210 -0.97 -4.39 -19.83
C ILE A 210 -1.51 -5.66 -20.45
N SER A 211 -0.71 -6.33 -21.28
CA SER A 211 -1.07 -7.64 -21.82
C SER A 211 -0.83 -8.76 -20.81
N GLY A 212 -1.44 -9.93 -21.02
CA GLY A 212 -1.17 -11.12 -20.22
C GLY A 212 -2.07 -11.24 -18.98
N PRO A 213 -1.66 -12.04 -17.97
CA PRO A 213 -2.51 -12.38 -16.83
C PRO A 213 -3.01 -11.18 -16.02
N TYR A 214 -2.21 -10.11 -15.94
CA TYR A 214 -2.62 -8.88 -15.26
C TYR A 214 -3.71 -8.14 -16.03
N GLY A 215 -3.60 -8.05 -17.37
CA GLY A 215 -4.61 -7.42 -18.20
C GLY A 215 -5.95 -8.14 -18.23
N SER A 216 -5.93 -9.45 -17.96
CA SER A 216 -7.11 -10.30 -17.81
C SER A 216 -7.41 -10.66 -16.35
N MET A 217 -7.09 -9.78 -15.40
CA MET A 217 -7.33 -10.05 -13.97
C MET A 217 -8.82 -10.30 -13.67
N PRO A 218 -9.15 -11.08 -12.64
CA PRO A 218 -10.53 -11.27 -12.20
C PRO A 218 -11.20 -9.93 -11.89
N SER A 219 -12.50 -9.83 -12.19
CA SER A 219 -13.30 -8.63 -11.91
C SER A 219 -13.21 -8.21 -10.44
N GLU A 220 -13.25 -9.17 -9.54
CA GLU A 220 -13.16 -8.98 -8.09
C GLU A 220 -11.84 -8.32 -7.71
N CYS A 221 -10.73 -8.72 -8.34
CA CYS A 221 -9.43 -8.10 -8.10
C CYS A 221 -9.38 -6.66 -8.62
N PHE A 222 -9.94 -6.40 -9.80
CA PHE A 222 -10.03 -5.05 -10.34
C PHE A 222 -10.90 -4.14 -9.46
N GLU A 223 -12.00 -4.66 -8.92
CA GLU A 223 -12.88 -3.92 -8.01
C GLU A 223 -12.18 -3.60 -6.67
N GLU A 224 -11.39 -4.52 -6.11
CA GLU A 224 -10.52 -4.23 -4.94
C GLU A 224 -9.52 -3.10 -5.26
N MET A 225 -8.91 -3.11 -6.46
CA MET A 225 -7.99 -2.07 -6.92
C MET A 225 -8.66 -0.69 -7.02
N VAL A 226 -9.90 -0.66 -7.53
CA VAL A 226 -10.76 0.53 -7.62
C VAL A 226 -11.10 1.04 -6.22
N HIS A 227 -11.52 0.18 -5.30
CA HIS A 227 -11.85 0.55 -3.93
C HIS A 227 -10.63 1.05 -3.15
N THR A 228 -9.48 0.42 -3.34
CA THR A 228 -8.22 0.84 -2.73
C THR A 228 -7.86 2.25 -3.24
N ALA A 229 -7.91 2.49 -4.55
CA ALA A 229 -7.69 3.83 -5.10
C ALA A 229 -8.71 4.85 -4.55
N ALA A 230 -10.00 4.51 -4.52
CA ALA A 230 -11.05 5.34 -3.97
C ALA A 230 -10.79 5.75 -2.50
N MET A 231 -10.27 4.84 -1.67
CA MET A 231 -9.85 5.14 -0.29
C MET A 231 -8.79 6.25 -0.24
N PHE A 232 -7.81 6.23 -1.15
CA PHE A 232 -6.76 7.26 -1.21
C PHE A 232 -7.29 8.64 -1.59
N PHE A 233 -8.38 8.72 -2.36
CA PHE A 233 -9.03 9.97 -2.73
C PHE A 233 -9.96 10.48 -1.62
N ALA A 234 -10.86 9.62 -1.11
CA ALA A 234 -12.00 10.08 -0.34
C ALA A 234 -11.85 9.97 1.19
N SER A 235 -10.88 9.21 1.71
CA SER A 235 -10.90 8.75 3.11
C SER A 235 -9.52 8.57 3.78
N ARG A 236 -8.46 9.25 3.32
CA ARG A 236 -7.15 9.22 4.00
C ARG A 236 -6.82 10.55 4.66
N ALA A 237 -6.89 10.62 5.99
CA ALA A 237 -6.30 11.71 6.76
C ALA A 237 -5.12 11.26 7.63
N SER A 238 -4.28 12.27 7.87
CA SER A 238 -2.94 12.34 8.46
C SER A 238 -2.71 11.59 9.78
N THR A 239 -1.44 11.27 9.99
CA THR A 239 -0.70 10.77 11.16
C THR A 239 -0.96 11.47 12.50
N LYS A 240 -1.79 12.52 12.55
CA LYS A 240 -1.94 13.41 13.72
C LYS A 240 -3.35 13.47 14.32
N ALA A 241 -4.26 12.56 13.95
CA ALA A 241 -5.48 12.29 14.73
C ALA A 241 -5.13 11.54 16.03
N PRO A 242 -5.90 11.70 17.14
CA PRO A 242 -5.54 11.19 18.47
C PRO A 242 -5.25 9.67 18.52
N PRO A 243 -4.47 9.19 19.53
CA PRO A 243 -3.42 8.17 19.40
C PRO A 243 -3.84 6.70 19.21
N LYS A 244 -5.07 6.42 18.77
CA LYS A 244 -5.55 5.03 18.68
C LYS A 244 -5.60 4.43 17.29
N ILE A 245 -5.18 5.15 16.25
CA ILE A 245 -5.00 4.58 14.91
C ILE A 245 -3.68 5.06 14.31
N VAL A 246 -2.92 4.07 13.85
CA VAL A 246 -1.47 4.05 13.63
C VAL A 246 -0.99 4.96 12.50
N LEU A 247 0.13 5.62 12.77
CA LEU A 247 1.00 6.38 11.86
C LEU A 247 1.28 5.59 10.55
N ARG A 248 0.89 6.12 9.38
CA ARG A 248 1.46 5.73 8.08
C ARG A 248 2.36 6.87 7.60
N VAL A 249 3.60 6.55 7.20
CA VAL A 249 4.66 7.50 6.78
C VAL A 249 4.32 8.31 5.53
N ASN A 250 3.20 8.01 4.88
CA ASN A 250 2.74 8.74 3.70
C ASN A 250 2.02 10.02 4.14
N GLU A 251 2.77 10.95 4.75
CA GLU A 251 2.40 12.36 4.86
C GLU A 251 2.42 12.95 3.45
N GLY A 252 1.31 12.79 2.74
CA GLY A 252 1.19 13.29 1.39
C GLY A 252 0.03 12.66 0.68
N ASN A 253 -0.71 13.53 0.02
CA ASN A 253 -1.66 13.17 -1.03
C ASN A 253 -1.04 12.06 -1.88
N SER A 254 -1.76 10.98 -2.12
CA SER A 254 -1.24 10.00 -3.05
C SER A 254 -1.00 10.72 -4.37
N ILE A 255 0.14 10.47 -5.03
CA ILE A 255 0.44 11.04 -6.33
C ILE A 255 -0.71 10.79 -7.35
N ILE A 256 -1.52 9.75 -7.09
CA ILE A 256 -2.73 9.39 -7.82
C ILE A 256 -3.70 10.57 -7.80
N VAL A 257 -3.92 11.18 -6.63
CA VAL A 257 -4.80 12.34 -6.47
C VAL A 257 -4.24 13.54 -7.23
N SER A 258 -2.92 13.70 -7.26
CA SER A 258 -2.28 14.80 -8.01
C SER A 258 -2.29 14.64 -9.53
N GLN A 259 -2.57 13.46 -10.08
CA GLN A 259 -2.80 13.32 -11.54
C GLN A 259 -3.97 14.16 -12.02
N HIS A 260 -4.87 14.56 -11.10
CA HIS A 260 -6.04 15.37 -11.41
C HIS A 260 -5.84 16.86 -11.09
N ILE A 261 -4.64 17.28 -10.66
CA ILE A 261 -4.34 18.70 -10.43
C ILE A 261 -4.46 19.48 -11.74
N ASP A 262 -4.02 18.92 -12.87
CA ASP A 262 -4.14 19.56 -14.18
C ASP A 262 -5.59 19.65 -14.68
N VAL A 263 -6.52 18.92 -14.03
CA VAL A 263 -7.96 18.93 -14.31
C VAL A 263 -8.71 19.88 -13.37
N MET A 264 -8.00 20.61 -12.50
CA MET A 264 -8.58 21.67 -11.66
C MET A 264 -9.01 22.86 -12.53
N GLN A 265 -10.15 22.73 -13.20
CA GLN A 265 -10.78 23.82 -13.94
C GLN A 265 -11.48 24.74 -12.94
N PRO A 266 -10.96 25.97 -12.69
CA PRO A 266 -11.50 26.84 -11.65
C PRO A 266 -12.97 27.21 -11.87
N ASP A 267 -13.42 27.17 -13.13
CA ASP A 267 -14.78 27.50 -13.55
C ASP A 267 -15.77 26.32 -13.42
N HIS A 268 -15.29 25.11 -13.07
CA HIS A 268 -16.14 23.93 -12.93
C HIS A 268 -16.89 23.95 -11.59
N PRO A 269 -18.21 23.67 -11.54
CA PRO A 269 -18.98 23.70 -10.29
C PRO A 269 -18.42 22.80 -9.17
N ALA A 270 -17.85 21.64 -9.54
CA ALA A 270 -17.20 20.75 -8.59
C ALA A 270 -15.95 21.35 -7.94
N PHE A 271 -15.27 22.29 -8.60
CA PHE A 271 -14.13 23.00 -8.01
C PHE A 271 -14.60 23.92 -6.88
N ALA A 272 -15.69 24.68 -7.10
CA ALA A 272 -16.29 25.51 -6.07
C ALA A 272 -16.76 24.68 -4.87
N TYR A 273 -17.42 23.55 -5.11
CA TYR A 273 -17.79 22.60 -4.06
C TYR A 273 -16.57 22.05 -3.30
N GLY A 274 -15.50 21.68 -4.00
CA GLY A 274 -14.25 21.26 -3.38
C GLY A 274 -13.65 22.33 -2.45
N LEU A 275 -13.70 23.61 -2.84
CA LEU A 275 -13.25 24.70 -1.97
C LEU A 275 -14.11 24.86 -0.71
N GLU A 276 -15.43 24.69 -0.84
CA GLU A 276 -16.36 24.72 0.29
C GLU A 276 -16.09 23.57 1.27
N LEU A 277 -15.84 22.36 0.78
CA LEU A 277 -15.45 21.22 1.60
C LEU A 277 -14.18 21.50 2.41
N ILE A 278 -13.15 22.05 1.76
CA ILE A 278 -11.88 22.40 2.41
C ILE A 278 -12.12 23.44 3.51
N GLN A 279 -12.91 24.47 3.22
CA GLN A 279 -13.25 25.50 4.21
C GLN A 279 -14.01 24.91 5.40
N THR A 280 -14.99 24.04 5.13
CA THR A 280 -15.82 23.40 6.16
C THR A 280 -14.97 22.51 7.05
N TYR A 281 -14.12 21.65 6.47
CA TYR A 281 -13.23 20.78 7.22
C TYR A 281 -12.19 21.58 8.03
N ALA A 282 -11.59 22.61 7.42
CA ALA A 282 -10.59 23.45 8.07
C ALA A 282 -11.14 24.30 9.22
N ALA A 283 -12.42 24.67 9.20
CA ALA A 283 -13.05 25.42 10.29
C ALA A 283 -13.10 24.61 11.61
N GLY A 284 -13.14 23.28 11.51
CA GLY A 284 -13.19 22.37 12.66
C GLY A 284 -11.87 21.67 12.98
N SER A 285 -10.77 21.99 12.31
CA SER A 285 -9.50 21.27 12.44
C SER A 285 -8.28 22.20 12.50
N PRO A 286 -7.16 21.77 13.12
CA PRO A 286 -5.87 22.45 13.00
C PRO A 286 -5.49 22.72 11.54
N TYR A 287 -4.80 23.83 11.29
CA TYR A 287 -4.44 24.29 9.94
C TYR A 287 -3.72 23.21 9.13
N GLU A 288 -2.78 22.51 9.76
CA GLU A 288 -2.02 21.42 9.15
C GLU A 288 -2.90 20.25 8.70
N PHE A 289 -4.03 19.98 9.36
CA PHE A 289 -4.97 18.94 8.94
C PHE A 289 -5.79 19.41 7.75
N GLY A 290 -6.21 20.67 7.75
CA GLY A 290 -6.82 21.30 6.58
C GLY A 290 -5.92 21.24 5.35
N VAL A 291 -4.62 21.52 5.51
CA VAL A 291 -3.61 21.43 4.43
C VAL A 291 -3.44 19.99 3.94
N SER A 292 -3.36 19.02 4.86
CA SER A 292 -3.24 17.59 4.48
C SER A 292 -4.48 17.03 3.80
N ALA A 293 -5.68 17.54 4.13
CA ALA A 293 -6.94 17.05 3.59
C ALA A 293 -7.34 17.72 2.26
N ALA A 294 -6.72 18.86 1.91
CA ALA A 294 -7.22 19.73 0.85
C ALA A 294 -7.25 19.09 -0.54
N ILE A 295 -6.17 18.42 -0.95
CA ILE A 295 -6.09 17.77 -2.26
C ILE A 295 -7.04 16.56 -2.35
N PRO A 296 -7.12 15.65 -1.36
CA PRO A 296 -8.11 14.57 -1.31
C PRO A 296 -9.56 15.08 -1.42
N LEU A 297 -9.93 16.11 -0.67
CA LEU A 297 -11.26 16.72 -0.73
C LEU A 297 -11.55 17.31 -2.12
N MET A 298 -10.59 18.07 -2.66
CA MET A 298 -10.74 18.68 -3.99
C MET A 298 -10.88 17.64 -5.08
N ALA A 299 -10.02 16.62 -5.10
CA ALA A 299 -10.06 15.59 -6.13
C ALA A 299 -11.30 14.70 -5.99
N THR A 300 -11.74 14.39 -4.77
CA THR A 300 -13.00 13.67 -4.57
C THR A 300 -14.18 14.44 -5.16
N ALA A 301 -14.26 15.75 -4.91
CA ALA A 301 -15.25 16.61 -5.53
C ALA A 301 -15.16 16.61 -7.06
N LEU A 302 -13.96 16.78 -7.63
CA LEU A 302 -13.74 16.78 -9.08
C LEU A 302 -14.06 15.44 -9.75
N MET A 303 -13.93 14.33 -9.01
CA MET A 303 -14.35 13.00 -9.44
C MET A 303 -15.87 12.79 -9.32
N GLY A 304 -16.63 13.79 -8.89
CA GLY A 304 -18.08 13.74 -8.74
C GLY A 304 -18.55 13.16 -7.40
N GLY A 305 -17.65 13.00 -6.43
CA GLY A 305 -18.00 12.59 -5.07
C GLY A 305 -18.64 13.73 -4.28
N VAL A 306 -19.70 13.43 -3.54
CA VAL A 306 -20.39 14.36 -2.64
C VAL A 306 -20.38 13.75 -1.24
N TYR A 307 -19.72 14.40 -0.30
CA TYR A 307 -19.67 13.93 1.08
C TYR A 307 -21.02 14.05 1.78
N LYS A 308 -21.33 13.09 2.65
CA LYS A 308 -22.43 13.22 3.62
C LYS A 308 -22.09 14.33 4.60
N GLU A 309 -23.12 14.98 5.13
CA GLU A 309 -22.96 16.06 6.10
C GLU A 309 -22.12 15.60 7.31
N GLY A 310 -21.02 16.31 7.58
CA GLY A 310 -20.13 16.05 8.71
C GLY A 310 -19.22 14.82 8.57
N VAL A 311 -19.28 14.06 7.47
CA VAL A 311 -18.49 12.83 7.27
C VAL A 311 -17.49 13.06 6.16
N PHE A 312 -16.21 13.17 6.49
CA PHE A 312 -15.14 13.43 5.51
C PHE A 312 -14.26 12.21 5.24
N GLY A 313 -14.52 11.08 5.92
CA GLY A 313 -13.73 9.86 5.76
C GLY A 313 -12.35 9.93 6.43
N PHE A 314 -12.13 10.95 7.25
CA PHE A 314 -10.85 11.26 7.87
C PHE A 314 -10.82 10.92 9.37
N ASP A 315 -11.98 10.77 10.00
CA ASP A 315 -12.08 10.33 11.39
C ASP A 315 -11.88 8.79 11.47
N PRO A 316 -11.12 8.29 12.45
CA PRO A 316 -11.12 6.89 12.86
C PRO A 316 -12.50 6.20 12.92
N LYS A 317 -13.55 6.91 13.32
CA LYS A 317 -14.93 6.40 13.37
C LYS A 317 -15.57 6.30 11.99
N ASP A 318 -15.15 7.16 11.07
CA ASP A 318 -15.51 7.08 9.65
C ASP A 318 -14.72 5.98 8.94
N LYS A 319 -13.74 5.33 9.60
CA LYS A 319 -12.90 4.28 9.01
C LYS A 319 -13.69 3.02 8.62
N MET A 320 -14.84 2.75 9.26
CA MET A 320 -15.77 1.69 8.81
C MET A 320 -16.45 2.04 7.49
N ALA A 321 -16.32 3.29 7.00
CA ALA A 321 -16.79 3.70 5.69
C ALA A 321 -15.88 3.23 4.53
N LYS A 322 -14.72 2.65 4.85
CA LYS A 322 -13.64 2.34 3.90
C LYS A 322 -14.01 1.36 2.81
N GLU A 323 -14.81 0.35 3.11
CA GLU A 323 -15.07 -0.74 2.15
C GLU A 323 -15.94 -0.28 0.96
N HIS A 324 -16.66 0.85 1.09
CA HIS A 324 -17.64 1.30 0.08
C HIS A 324 -17.65 2.82 -0.15
N VAL A 325 -16.60 3.54 0.23
CA VAL A 325 -16.57 5.01 0.15
C VAL A 325 -17.79 5.64 0.85
N SER A 326 -18.21 5.05 1.99
CA SER A 326 -19.51 5.37 2.58
C SER A 326 -19.57 6.75 3.24
N CYS A 327 -18.46 7.49 3.24
CA CYS A 327 -18.42 8.93 3.52
C CYS A 327 -19.14 9.76 2.45
N LEU A 328 -19.36 9.22 1.25
CA LEU A 328 -20.10 9.86 0.17
C LEU A 328 -21.58 9.51 0.18
N THR A 329 -22.40 10.34 -0.46
CA THR A 329 -23.81 10.01 -0.74
C THR A 329 -23.91 8.80 -1.68
N PRO A 330 -24.94 7.95 -1.57
CA PRO A 330 -25.07 6.76 -2.42
C PRO A 330 -25.01 7.07 -3.92
N GLU A 331 -25.63 8.17 -4.36
CA GLU A 331 -25.69 8.57 -5.76
C GLU A 331 -24.30 9.03 -6.26
N SER A 332 -23.59 9.82 -5.46
CA SER A 332 -22.27 10.32 -5.84
C SER A 332 -21.19 9.24 -5.76
N ALA A 333 -21.32 8.27 -4.84
CA ALA A 333 -20.40 7.14 -4.73
C ALA A 333 -20.33 6.33 -6.04
N GLN A 334 -21.46 6.11 -6.70
CA GLN A 334 -21.49 5.42 -7.99
C GLN A 334 -20.78 6.20 -9.10
N VAL A 335 -21.02 7.52 -9.19
CA VAL A 335 -20.36 8.41 -10.15
C VAL A 335 -18.85 8.45 -9.89
N PHE A 336 -18.48 8.64 -8.63
CA PHE A 336 -17.10 8.66 -8.16
C PHE A 336 -16.35 7.38 -8.53
N LEU A 337 -16.88 6.20 -8.15
CA LEU A 337 -16.28 4.91 -8.48
C LEU A 337 -16.24 4.65 -9.99
N SER A 338 -17.23 5.13 -10.76
CA SER A 338 -17.20 5.05 -12.23
C SER A 338 -16.04 5.86 -12.82
N ASN A 339 -15.72 7.02 -12.25
CA ASN A 339 -14.59 7.83 -12.67
C ASN A 339 -13.24 7.23 -12.21
N ILE A 340 -13.16 6.64 -11.01
CA ILE A 340 -11.98 5.90 -10.57
C ILE A 340 -11.65 4.73 -11.51
N ARG A 341 -12.66 4.00 -12.01
CA ARG A 341 -12.45 2.92 -13.00
C ARG A 341 -11.81 3.38 -14.32
N LYS A 342 -11.89 4.68 -14.64
CA LYS A 342 -11.33 5.24 -15.88
C LYS A 342 -9.90 5.75 -15.72
N LEU A 343 -9.33 5.67 -14.51
CA LEU A 343 -7.96 6.10 -14.25
C LEU A 343 -6.98 5.28 -15.08
N GLU A 344 -5.96 5.93 -15.64
CA GLU A 344 -4.86 5.22 -16.31
C GLU A 344 -3.94 4.51 -15.32
N LYS A 345 -3.91 4.99 -14.07
CA LYS A 345 -3.05 4.50 -13.00
C LYS A 345 -3.80 4.56 -11.68
N PHE A 346 -3.59 3.56 -10.83
CA PHE A 346 -4.23 3.46 -9.53
C PHE A 346 -3.20 3.70 -8.44
N THR A 347 -3.15 2.87 -7.40
CA THR A 347 -2.30 3.07 -6.23
C THR A 347 -0.84 2.77 -6.50
N PRO A 348 0.07 3.33 -5.68
CA PRO A 348 1.43 2.80 -5.62
C PRO A 348 1.38 1.30 -5.34
N GLY A 349 2.24 0.53 -6.01
CA GLY A 349 2.37 -0.90 -5.77
C GLY A 349 3.56 -1.17 -4.85
N TYR A 350 3.56 -0.66 -3.62
CA TYR A 350 4.74 -0.66 -2.75
C TYR A 350 5.31 -2.08 -2.58
N ASP A 351 4.43 -3.04 -2.37
CA ASP A 351 4.81 -4.42 -2.12
C ASP A 351 5.34 -5.11 -3.37
N LEU A 352 4.77 -4.80 -4.54
CA LEU A 352 5.27 -5.27 -5.83
C LEU A 352 6.69 -4.75 -6.08
N LEU A 353 6.90 -3.46 -5.79
CA LEU A 353 8.19 -2.79 -5.97
C LEU A 353 9.24 -3.30 -4.99
N ALA A 354 8.83 -3.73 -3.79
CA ALA A 354 9.72 -4.37 -2.83
C ALA A 354 10.27 -5.69 -3.37
N ILE A 355 9.44 -6.50 -4.04
CA ILE A 355 9.91 -7.73 -4.70
C ILE A 355 10.82 -7.40 -5.90
N ILE A 356 10.51 -6.37 -6.68
CA ILE A 356 11.37 -5.89 -7.78
C ILE A 356 12.74 -5.44 -7.26
N LEU A 357 12.78 -4.77 -6.11
CA LEU A 357 14.02 -4.37 -5.44
C LEU A 357 14.80 -5.56 -4.85
N ALA A 358 14.08 -6.66 -4.58
CA ALA A 358 14.62 -7.92 -4.12
C ALA A 358 15.22 -8.78 -5.25
N GLN A 359 15.12 -8.37 -6.51
CA GLN A 359 15.96 -8.90 -7.59
C GLN A 359 17.41 -8.47 -7.33
#